data_AF-A0A2E2Y9F5-F1
#
_entry.id   AF-A0A2E2Y9F5-F1
#
_cell.length_a   1.000
_cell.length_b   1.000
_cell.length_c   1.000
_cell.angle_alpha   90.00
_cell.angle_beta   90.00
_cell.angle_gamma   90.00
#
_symmetry.space_group_name_H-M   'P 1'
#
loop_
_entity.id
_entity.type
_entity.pdbx_description
1 polymer ?
#
loop_
_entity_poly.entity_id
_entity_poly.type
_entity_poly.pdbx_seq_one_letter_code
_entity_poly.pdbx_strand_id
1 'polypeptide(L)'
;MGKMDKEGIVRPDFRKYYKSMAAAQAAQTKMSKKWFDMFRRGIPDYAQQEPEDNDPQFRFGIAEVEHFHKNIEATRKAKNLMSKEWFVEPINTPMHMSPRSETYWSM
;
A
#
# COMPACT_ATOMS: atom_id res chain seq x y z
N MET A 1 -4.27 5.77 6.51
CA MET A 1 -4.39 7.03 5.74
C MET A 1 -3.01 7.60 5.50
N GLY A 2 -2.75 8.02 4.26
CA GLY A 2 -1.55 8.81 3.93
C GLY A 2 -1.59 10.21 4.55
N LYS A 3 -0.57 11.01 4.29
CA LYS A 3 -0.54 12.43 4.64
C LYS A 3 -1.58 13.18 3.79
N MET A 4 -2.27 14.16 4.38
CA MET A 4 -3.12 15.10 3.63
C MET A 4 -2.26 15.93 2.68
N ASP A 5 -2.73 16.12 1.45
CA ASP A 5 -2.17 17.15 0.56
C ASP A 5 -2.65 18.55 0.96
N LYS A 6 -2.18 19.58 0.23
CA LYS A 6 -2.47 20.98 0.55
C LYS A 6 -3.96 21.31 0.39
N GLU A 7 -4.64 20.55 -0.45
CA GLU A 7 -6.06 20.61 -0.78
C GLU A 7 -6.91 19.81 0.23
N GLY A 8 -6.26 19.17 1.22
CA GLY A 8 -6.91 18.39 2.26
C GLY A 8 -7.39 17.01 1.78
N ILE A 9 -7.04 16.60 0.57
CA ILE A 9 -7.33 15.29 0.02
C ILE A 9 -6.39 14.29 0.67
N VAL A 10 -6.96 13.20 1.18
CA VAL A 10 -6.17 12.09 1.74
C VAL A 10 -6.09 11.02 0.68
N ARG A 11 -4.89 10.80 0.15
CA ARG A 11 -4.66 9.62 -0.68
C ARG A 11 -4.39 8.41 0.21
N PRO A 12 -5.02 7.26 -0.09
CA PRO A 12 -4.66 6.00 0.54
C PRO A 12 -3.17 5.70 0.34
N ASP A 13 -2.51 5.21 1.38
CA ASP A 13 -1.07 4.93 1.40
C ASP A 13 -0.88 3.45 1.71
N PHE A 14 -0.33 2.70 0.76
CA PHE A 14 -0.12 1.25 0.84
C PHE A 14 0.92 0.86 1.90
N ARG A 15 1.73 1.81 2.38
CA ARG A 15 2.74 1.58 3.42
C ARG A 15 2.14 1.62 4.84
N LYS A 16 0.84 1.84 4.96
CA LYS A 16 0.15 1.95 6.25
C LYS A 16 -0.17 0.56 6.79
N TYR A 17 0.36 0.28 7.97
CA TYR A 17 -0.01 -0.86 8.79
C TYR A 17 -0.85 -0.41 9.98
N TYR A 18 -1.71 -1.30 10.47
CA TYR A 18 -2.53 -1.07 11.65
C TYR A 18 -2.31 -2.22 12.63
N LYS A 19 -2.46 -1.94 13.93
CA LYS A 19 -2.26 -2.95 14.98
C LYS A 19 -3.31 -4.07 14.95
N SER A 20 -4.50 -3.81 14.42
CA SER A 20 -5.60 -4.77 14.35
C SER A 20 -6.39 -4.63 13.05
N MET A 21 -7.03 -5.72 12.63
CA MET A 21 -7.94 -5.73 11.48
C MET A 21 -9.09 -4.73 11.64
N ALA A 22 -9.66 -4.62 12.84
CA ALA A 22 -10.70 -3.65 13.14
C ALA A 22 -10.24 -2.20 12.93
N ALA A 23 -9.01 -1.86 13.34
CA ALA A 23 -8.45 -0.53 13.11
C ALA A 23 -8.22 -0.26 11.62
N ALA A 24 -7.79 -1.27 10.85
CA ALA A 24 -7.62 -1.17 9.40
C ALA A 24 -8.97 -0.95 8.69
N GLN A 25 -9.99 -1.74 9.03
CA GLN A 25 -11.36 -1.59 8.52
C GLN A 25 -11.92 -0.21 8.84
N ALA A 26 -11.81 0.24 10.09
CA ALA A 26 -12.29 1.55 10.49
C ALA A 26 -11.60 2.68 9.71
N ALA A 27 -10.31 2.54 9.42
CA ALA A 27 -9.59 3.49 8.59
C ALA A 27 -10.06 3.47 7.13
N GLN A 28 -10.32 2.30 6.54
CA GLN A 28 -10.89 2.16 5.20
C GLN A 28 -12.27 2.80 5.10
N THR A 29 -13.15 2.54 6.07
CA THR A 29 -14.48 3.17 6.14
C THR A 29 -14.40 4.69 6.25
N LYS A 30 -13.46 5.23 7.04
CA LYS A 30 -13.25 6.68 7.13
C LYS A 30 -12.80 7.28 5.78
N MET A 31 -11.97 6.56 5.03
CA MET A 31 -11.54 7.00 3.69
C MET A 31 -12.70 7.01 2.70
N SER A 32 -13.52 5.94 2.67
CA SER A 32 -14.70 5.88 1.81
C SER A 32 -15.71 6.98 2.13
N LYS A 33 -16.02 7.21 3.42
CA LYS A 33 -16.90 8.33 3.82
C LYS A 33 -16.38 9.69 3.36
N LYS A 34 -15.09 9.95 3.52
CA LYS A 34 -14.48 11.21 3.08
C LYS A 34 -14.49 11.35 1.56
N TRP A 35 -14.19 10.27 0.83
CA TRP A 35 -14.27 10.23 -0.62
C TRP A 35 -15.70 10.53 -1.09
N PHE A 36 -16.71 9.90 -0.47
CA PHE A 36 -18.12 10.14 -0.75
C PHE A 36 -18.54 11.59 -0.44
N ASP A 37 -18.15 12.15 0.70
CA ASP A 37 -18.44 13.54 1.05
C ASP A 37 -17.79 14.52 0.04
N MET A 38 -16.58 14.23 -0.42
CA MET A 38 -15.84 15.08 -1.35
C MET A 38 -16.39 15.02 -2.78
N PHE A 39 -16.72 13.83 -3.30
CA PHE A 39 -17.05 13.64 -4.71
C PHE A 39 -18.54 13.44 -4.98
N ARG A 40 -19.36 13.14 -3.97
CA ARG A 40 -20.78 12.84 -4.13
C ARG A 40 -21.71 13.79 -3.41
N ARG A 41 -21.34 14.25 -2.21
CA ARG A 41 -22.25 15.01 -1.32
C ARG A 41 -22.12 16.54 -1.40
N GLY A 42 -21.08 17.06 -2.07
CA GLY A 42 -20.79 18.49 -2.16
C GLY A 42 -20.54 19.03 -3.58
N ILE A 43 -20.71 18.21 -4.62
CA ILE A 43 -20.43 18.57 -6.01
C ILE A 43 -21.70 18.36 -6.85
N PRO A 44 -22.13 19.35 -7.68
CA PRO A 44 -23.30 19.20 -8.54
C PRO A 44 -23.12 18.06 -9.55
N ASP A 45 -24.21 17.37 -9.92
CA ASP A 45 -24.21 16.11 -10.71
C ASP A 45 -23.31 16.13 -11.96
N TYR A 46 -23.12 17.27 -12.62
CA TYR A 46 -22.25 17.39 -13.81
C TYR A 46 -20.74 17.37 -13.50
N ALA A 47 -20.34 17.48 -12.23
CA ALA A 47 -18.96 17.46 -11.75
C ALA A 47 -18.65 16.24 -10.87
N GLN A 48 -19.58 15.29 -10.74
CA GLN A 48 -19.31 13.91 -10.29
C GLN A 48 -18.43 13.21 -11.34
N GLN A 49 -17.13 13.54 -11.33
CA GLN A 49 -16.17 13.05 -12.32
C GLN A 49 -15.49 11.74 -11.90
N GLU A 50 -15.64 11.33 -10.64
CA GLU A 50 -14.99 10.12 -10.11
C GLU A 50 -15.90 8.89 -10.22
N PRO A 51 -15.49 7.83 -10.94
CA PRO A 51 -16.19 6.55 -10.99
C PRO A 51 -16.33 5.92 -9.59
N GLU A 52 -17.41 5.17 -9.35
CA GLU A 52 -17.61 4.44 -8.07
C GLU A 52 -16.50 3.42 -7.80
N ASP A 53 -15.87 2.88 -8.85
CA ASP A 53 -14.69 2.01 -8.77
C ASP A 53 -13.51 2.68 -8.06
N ASN A 54 -13.50 4.01 -7.95
CA ASN A 54 -12.48 4.75 -7.22
C ASN A 54 -12.69 4.77 -5.69
N ASP A 55 -13.83 4.28 -5.17
CA ASP A 55 -14.05 4.20 -3.73
C ASP A 55 -12.93 3.36 -3.08
N PRO A 56 -12.31 3.85 -1.99
CA PRO A 56 -11.34 3.09 -1.20
C PRO A 56 -11.77 1.68 -0.77
N GLN A 57 -13.07 1.37 -0.71
CA GLN A 57 -13.58 0.02 -0.44
C GLN A 57 -13.37 -0.94 -1.62
N PHE A 58 -13.46 -0.46 -2.86
CA PHE A 58 -13.25 -1.29 -4.06
C PHE A 58 -11.77 -1.35 -4.47
N ARG A 59 -11.03 -0.26 -4.27
CA ARG A 59 -9.62 -0.18 -4.70
C ARG A 59 -8.65 -0.94 -3.80
N PHE A 60 -8.97 -1.15 -2.54
CA PHE A 60 -8.02 -1.68 -1.56
C PHE A 60 -8.55 -2.92 -0.85
N GLY A 61 -7.69 -3.93 -0.76
CA GLY A 61 -7.84 -5.04 0.16
C GLY A 61 -7.10 -4.76 1.46
N ILE A 62 -7.62 -5.27 2.57
CA ILE A 62 -6.89 -5.40 3.82
C ILE A 62 -6.57 -6.88 4.04
N ALA A 63 -5.37 -7.16 4.53
CA ALA A 63 -4.94 -8.50 4.88
C ALA A 63 -4.12 -8.45 6.17
N GLU A 64 -4.11 -9.56 6.90
CA GLU A 64 -3.18 -9.73 8.00
C GLU A 64 -1.74 -9.77 7.48
N VAL A 65 -0.81 -9.25 8.29
CA VAL A 65 0.59 -9.07 7.88
C VAL A 65 1.23 -10.39 7.46
N GLU A 66 1.05 -11.46 8.25
CA GLU A 66 1.60 -12.78 7.92
C GLU A 66 0.98 -13.36 6.65
N HIS A 67 -0.34 -13.21 6.49
CA HIS A 67 -1.04 -13.68 5.30
C HIS A 67 -0.57 -12.94 4.03
N PHE A 68 -0.36 -11.62 4.15
CA PHE A 68 0.17 -10.79 3.07
C PHE A 68 1.55 -11.28 2.63
N HIS A 69 2.51 -11.37 3.55
CA HIS A 69 3.88 -11.77 3.21
C HIS A 69 3.99 -13.20 2.68
N LYS A 70 3.06 -14.09 3.06
CA LYS A 70 3.08 -15.49 2.64
C LYS A 70 2.41 -15.74 1.29
N ASN A 71 1.26 -15.11 1.05
CA ASN A 71 0.36 -15.49 -0.06
C ASN A 71 0.17 -14.40 -1.12
N ILE A 72 0.36 -13.12 -0.76
CA ILE A 72 0.03 -11.98 -1.62
C ILE A 72 1.30 -11.28 -2.11
N GLU A 73 2.31 -11.12 -1.25
CA GLU A 73 3.52 -10.38 -1.58
C GLU A 73 4.31 -11.07 -2.71
N ALA A 74 4.60 -10.30 -3.75
CA ALA A 74 5.38 -10.79 -4.88
C ALA A 74 6.84 -11.00 -4.49
N THR A 75 7.38 -12.17 -4.85
CA THR A 75 8.77 -12.55 -4.61
C THR A 75 9.53 -12.70 -5.92
N ARG A 76 10.85 -12.55 -5.87
CA ARG A 76 11.75 -12.73 -7.01
C ARG A 76 12.90 -13.67 -6.65
N LYS A 77 13.41 -14.39 -7.65
CA LYS A 77 14.70 -15.07 -7.55
C LYS A 77 15.81 -14.05 -7.78
N ALA A 78 16.77 -14.00 -6.86
CA ALA A 78 17.91 -13.11 -6.87
C ALA A 78 19.20 -13.92 -6.66
N LYS A 79 20.33 -13.37 -7.10
CA LYS A 79 21.65 -13.99 -6.92
C LYS A 79 22.45 -13.18 -5.92
N ASN A 80 22.97 -13.82 -4.87
CA ASN A 80 23.82 -13.17 -3.87
C ASN A 80 25.07 -12.61 -4.56
N LEU A 81 25.41 -11.36 -4.26
CA LEU A 81 26.54 -10.69 -4.90
C LEU A 81 27.87 -11.34 -4.53
N MET A 82 28.02 -11.81 -3.29
CA MET A 82 29.26 -12.38 -2.75
C MET A 82 29.34 -13.88 -2.94
N SER A 83 28.37 -14.65 -2.43
CA SER A 83 28.41 -16.12 -2.53
C SER A 83 28.07 -16.66 -3.91
N LYS A 84 27.46 -15.82 -4.77
CA LYS A 84 26.93 -16.21 -6.10
C LYS A 84 25.82 -17.27 -6.03
N GLU A 85 25.25 -17.54 -4.86
CA GLU A 85 24.13 -18.47 -4.72
C GLU A 85 22.80 -17.80 -5.08
N TRP A 86 21.85 -18.62 -5.54
CA TRP A 86 20.49 -18.15 -5.81
C TRP A 86 19.64 -18.22 -4.55
N PHE A 87 18.87 -17.16 -4.30
CA PHE A 87 17.92 -17.07 -3.20
C PHE A 87 16.61 -16.42 -3.67
N VAL A 88 15.59 -16.46 -2.82
CA VAL A 88 14.29 -15.82 -3.06
C VAL A 88 14.13 -14.69 -2.05
N GLU A 89 13.73 -13.52 -2.53
CA GLU A 89 13.44 -12.36 -1.67
C GLU A 89 12.16 -11.65 -2.13
N PRO A 90 11.48 -10.91 -1.24
CA PRO A 90 10.41 -10.00 -1.62
C PRO A 90 10.90 -8.93 -2.60
N ILE A 91 10.05 -8.56 -3.57
CA ILE A 91 10.40 -7.51 -4.55
C ILE A 91 10.61 -6.15 -3.88
N ASN A 92 9.92 -5.89 -2.78
CA ASN A 92 9.98 -4.62 -2.05
C ASN A 92 11.19 -4.50 -1.11
N THR A 93 12.08 -5.51 -1.06
CA THR A 93 13.27 -5.49 -0.21
C THR A 93 14.19 -4.33 -0.61
N PRO A 94 14.47 -3.38 0.30
CA PRO A 94 15.38 -2.27 0.01
C PRO A 94 16.78 -2.77 -0.37
N MET A 95 17.46 -2.04 -1.25
CA MET A 95 18.77 -2.43 -1.79
C MET A 95 19.83 -2.64 -0.68
N HIS A 96 19.80 -1.79 0.34
CA HIS A 96 20.71 -1.88 1.49
C HIS A 96 20.38 -3.07 2.43
N MET A 97 19.23 -3.74 2.25
CA MET A 97 18.85 -4.96 2.98
C MET A 97 18.93 -6.22 2.09
N SER A 98 19.33 -6.09 0.83
CA SER A 98 19.36 -7.20 -0.12
C SER A 98 20.80 -7.66 -0.37
N PRO A 99 21.15 -8.93 -0.06
CA PRO A 99 22.48 -9.50 -0.37
C PRO A 99 22.84 -9.52 -1.85
N ARG A 100 21.88 -9.22 -2.74
CA ARG A 100 22.07 -9.08 -4.19
C ARG A 100 22.85 -7.81 -4.56
N SER A 101 22.89 -6.80 -3.71
CA SER A 101 23.40 -5.46 -4.03
C SER A 101 24.64 -5.10 -3.23
N GLU A 102 25.52 -4.30 -3.85
CA GLU A 102 26.74 -3.80 -3.23
C GLU A 102 26.45 -3.00 -1.96
N THR A 103 25.38 -2.19 -1.95
CA THR A 103 24.99 -1.37 -0.79
C THR A 103 24.76 -2.19 0.49
N TYR A 104 24.36 -3.45 0.38
CA TYR A 104 24.22 -4.36 1.54
C TYR A 104 25.59 -4.78 2.10
N TRP A 105 26.61 -4.87 1.24
CA TRP A 105 27.96 -5.33 1.58
C TRP A 105 28.95 -4.20 1.87
N SER A 106 28.60 -2.96 1.51
CA SER A 106 29.40 -1.77 1.77
C SER A 106 29.04 -1.07 3.09
N MET A 107 28.08 -1.61 3.84
CA MET A 107 27.77 -1.21 5.23
C MET A 107 28.59 -2.05 6.20
#